data_AF-A0A7S1RZN4-F1
#
_entry.id   AF-A0A7S1RZN4-F1
#
_cell.length_a   1.000
_cell.length_b   1.000
_cell.length_c   1.000
_cell.angle_alpha   90.00
_cell.angle_beta   90.00
_cell.angle_gamma   90.00
#
_symmetry.space_group_name_H-M   'P 1'
#
loop_
_entity.id
_entity.type
_entity.pdbx_description
1 polymer ?
#
loop_
_entity_poly.entity_id
_entity_poly.type
_entity_poly.pdbx_seq_one_letter_code
_entity_poly.pdbx_strand_id
1 'polypeptide(L)'
;ADRELSGVAKKGPMEIVSALDNASNDLCRIADAAELCRNVHPDQRFVEAASQAVQAVSAYMGEVNLDGSIYEGMRRAEATKDFASLPLEARTVLHHMRVSMEHEGIHLQDEEKGKCLQLLEREQELSFGIVQNQERARRTAVVGADGNTEGLWMPLDSVGEALGQ
;
A
#
# COMPACT_ATOMS: atom_id res chain seq x y z
N ALA A 1 -14.65 2.41 -0.71
CA ALA A 1 -14.30 1.17 0.03
C ALA A 1 -15.48 0.59 0.84
N ASP A 2 -15.89 1.16 1.98
CA ASP A 2 -16.94 0.56 2.85
C ASP A 2 -18.26 0.18 2.15
N ARG A 3 -18.73 1.03 1.24
CA ARG A 3 -19.96 0.77 0.47
C ARG A 3 -19.84 -0.46 -0.44
N GLU A 4 -18.66 -0.70 -1.00
CA GLU A 4 -18.39 -1.82 -1.91
C GLU A 4 -18.32 -3.15 -1.15
N LEU A 5 -17.67 -3.12 0.02
CA LEU A 5 -17.46 -4.29 0.88
C LEU A 5 -18.70 -4.66 1.71
N SER A 6 -19.67 -3.75 1.82
CA SER A 6 -20.93 -4.02 2.50
C SER A 6 -21.64 -5.26 1.95
N GLY A 7 -21.84 -6.25 2.83
CA GLY A 7 -22.53 -7.49 2.49
C GLY A 7 -21.78 -8.39 1.50
N VAL A 8 -20.50 -8.11 1.20
CA VAL A 8 -19.69 -8.86 0.22
C VAL A 8 -19.64 -10.36 0.54
N ALA A 9 -19.65 -10.72 1.83
CA ALA A 9 -19.67 -12.09 2.31
C ALA A 9 -20.86 -12.93 1.79
N LYS A 10 -21.94 -12.30 1.33
CA LYS A 10 -23.16 -12.97 0.83
C LYS A 10 -23.31 -12.92 -0.69
N LYS A 11 -22.41 -12.22 -1.40
CA LYS A 11 -22.47 -12.04 -2.85
C LYS A 11 -21.93 -13.28 -3.59
N GLY A 12 -22.22 -13.36 -4.90
CA GLY A 12 -21.68 -14.41 -5.76
C GLY A 12 -20.18 -14.23 -6.05
N PRO A 13 -19.50 -15.25 -6.61
CA PRO A 13 -18.05 -15.22 -6.84
C PRO A 13 -17.56 -14.00 -7.65
N MET A 14 -18.22 -13.68 -8.76
CA MET A 14 -17.85 -12.53 -9.59
C MET A 14 -18.07 -11.20 -8.87
N GLU A 15 -19.16 -11.09 -8.13
CA GLU A 15 -19.49 -9.87 -7.39
C GLU A 15 -18.52 -9.62 -6.23
N ILE A 16 -18.01 -10.69 -5.60
CA ILE A 16 -16.95 -10.59 -4.59
C ILE A 16 -15.66 -10.06 -5.23
N VAL A 17 -15.25 -10.64 -6.36
CA VAL A 17 -14.06 -10.17 -7.10
C VAL A 17 -14.21 -8.70 -7.46
N SER A 18 -15.33 -8.30 -8.07
CA SER A 18 -15.55 -6.90 -8.45
C SER A 18 -15.59 -5.96 -7.25
N ALA A 19 -16.20 -6.36 -6.13
CA ALA A 19 -16.27 -5.52 -4.94
C ALA A 19 -14.88 -5.30 -4.32
N LEU A 20 -14.07 -6.36 -4.22
CA LEU A 20 -12.70 -6.27 -3.70
C LEU A 20 -11.81 -5.45 -4.64
N ASP A 21 -11.86 -5.70 -5.94
CA ASP A 21 -11.09 -4.96 -6.95
C ASP A 21 -11.41 -3.46 -6.96
N ASN A 22 -12.71 -3.10 -6.91
CA ASN A 22 -13.14 -1.72 -6.81
C ASN A 22 -12.65 -1.06 -5.51
N ALA A 23 -12.77 -1.76 -4.38
CA ALA A 23 -12.29 -1.25 -3.10
C ALA A 23 -10.78 -1.02 -3.11
N SER A 24 -10.00 -1.98 -3.62
CA SER A 24 -8.55 -1.84 -3.77
C SER A 24 -8.18 -0.68 -4.69
N ASN A 25 -8.83 -0.54 -5.84
CA ASN A 25 -8.57 0.57 -6.77
C ASN A 25 -8.89 1.94 -6.17
N ASP A 26 -9.97 2.07 -5.39
CA ASP A 26 -10.28 3.30 -4.67
C ASP A 26 -9.20 3.66 -3.64
N LEU A 27 -8.72 2.67 -2.88
CA LEU A 27 -7.68 2.85 -1.87
C LEU A 27 -6.32 3.18 -2.49
N CYS A 28 -5.92 2.46 -3.55
CA CYS A 28 -4.67 2.70 -4.26
C CYS A 28 -4.60 4.12 -4.85
N ARG A 29 -5.71 4.65 -5.37
CA ARG A 29 -5.73 6.04 -5.86
C ARG A 29 -5.39 7.07 -4.79
N ILE A 30 -5.79 6.82 -3.55
CA ILE A 30 -5.47 7.69 -2.41
C ILE A 30 -4.02 7.44 -1.98
N ALA A 31 -3.65 6.18 -1.78
CA ALA A 31 -2.32 5.78 -1.34
C ALA A 31 -1.22 6.25 -2.30
N ASP A 32 -1.35 6.02 -3.60
CA ASP A 32 -0.35 6.39 -4.60
C ASP A 32 -0.12 7.90 -4.66
N ALA A 33 -1.20 8.68 -4.58
CA ALA A 33 -1.11 10.14 -4.57
C ALA A 33 -0.43 10.65 -3.28
N ALA A 34 -0.76 10.05 -2.13
CA ALA A 34 -0.15 10.38 -0.86
C ALA A 34 1.32 9.93 -0.79
N GLU A 35 1.65 8.75 -1.31
CA GLU A 35 3.01 8.24 -1.45
C GLU A 35 3.87 9.17 -2.28
N LEU A 36 3.38 9.59 -3.44
CA LEU A 36 4.09 10.57 -4.26
C LEU A 36 4.32 11.86 -3.48
N CYS A 37 3.26 12.42 -2.88
CA CYS A 37 3.31 13.68 -2.15
C CYS A 37 4.34 13.64 -1.00
N ARG A 38 4.32 12.61 -0.14
CA ARG A 38 5.22 12.51 1.01
C ARG A 38 6.69 12.31 0.66
N ASN A 39 6.98 11.84 -0.55
CA ASN A 39 8.35 11.61 -1.02
C ASN A 39 8.94 12.80 -1.78
N VAL A 40 8.11 13.59 -2.48
CA VAL A 40 8.63 14.65 -3.39
C VAL A 40 8.34 16.07 -2.93
N HIS A 41 7.36 16.28 -2.06
CA HIS A 41 6.89 17.63 -1.75
C HIS A 41 7.93 18.40 -0.89
N PRO A 42 8.25 19.66 -1.22
CA PRO A 42 9.26 20.44 -0.48
C PRO A 42 8.76 20.96 0.87
N ASP A 43 7.45 21.19 1.03
CA ASP A 43 6.84 21.64 2.28
C ASP A 43 6.47 20.45 3.16
N GLN A 44 7.05 20.43 4.37
CA GLN A 44 6.89 19.39 5.37
C GLN A 44 5.44 19.18 5.83
N ARG A 45 4.58 20.21 5.79
CA ARG A 45 3.17 20.07 6.18
C ARG A 45 2.41 19.12 5.26
N PHE A 46 2.71 19.18 3.95
CA PHE A 46 2.13 18.27 2.98
C PHE A 46 2.69 16.87 3.13
N VAL A 47 3.98 16.75 3.43
CA VAL A 47 4.63 15.46 3.72
C VAL A 47 3.98 14.78 4.91
N GLU A 48 3.75 15.50 6.01
CA GLU A 48 3.09 14.97 7.21
C GLU A 48 1.64 14.58 6.94
N ALA A 49 0.86 15.43 6.28
CA ALA A 49 -0.52 15.13 5.93
C ALA A 49 -0.63 13.91 4.99
N ALA A 50 0.27 13.79 4.01
CA ALA A 50 0.33 12.66 3.12
C ALA A 50 0.76 11.37 3.84
N SER A 51 1.70 11.46 4.78
CA SER A 51 2.06 10.31 5.63
C SER A 51 0.88 9.81 6.47
N GLN A 52 0.09 10.72 7.05
CA GLN A 52 -1.13 10.36 7.78
C GLN A 52 -2.17 9.69 6.87
N ALA A 53 -2.32 10.15 5.63
CA ALA A 53 -3.21 9.53 4.65
C ALA A 53 -2.76 8.11 4.29
N VAL A 54 -1.45 7.88 4.06
CA VAL A 54 -0.91 6.54 3.80
C VAL A 54 -1.14 5.62 5.01
N GLN A 55 -0.86 6.09 6.23
CA GLN A 55 -1.09 5.33 7.45
C GLN A 55 -2.57 4.92 7.61
N ALA A 56 -3.50 5.85 7.39
CA ALA A 56 -4.93 5.58 7.48
C ALA A 56 -5.39 4.55 6.45
N VAL A 57 -4.90 4.63 5.22
CA VAL A 57 -5.21 3.64 4.17
C VAL A 57 -4.62 2.27 4.50
N SER A 58 -3.37 2.21 4.95
CA SER A 58 -2.72 0.95 5.36
C SER A 58 -3.43 0.28 6.54
N ALA A 59 -3.83 1.06 7.56
CA ALA A 59 -4.59 0.53 8.69
C ALA A 59 -5.92 -0.08 8.25
N TYR A 60 -6.66 0.64 7.41
CA TYR A 60 -7.93 0.15 6.86
C TYR A 60 -7.75 -1.12 6.01
N MET A 61 -6.72 -1.18 5.16
CA MET A 61 -6.41 -2.39 4.38
C MET A 61 -6.11 -3.58 5.30
N GLY A 62 -5.34 -3.36 6.36
CA GLY A 62 -5.04 -4.40 7.35
C GLY A 62 -6.31 -4.95 8.03
N GLU A 63 -7.25 -4.08 8.41
CA GLU A 63 -8.53 -4.50 8.97
C GLU A 63 -9.35 -5.35 7.98
N VAL A 64 -9.45 -4.91 6.72
CA VAL A 64 -10.19 -5.62 5.66
C VAL A 64 -9.55 -6.98 5.36
N ASN A 65 -8.22 -7.04 5.26
CA ASN A 65 -7.51 -8.28 4.97
C ASN A 65 -7.58 -9.30 6.13
N LEU A 66 -7.92 -8.86 7.34
CA LEU A 66 -8.13 -9.72 8.51
C LEU A 66 -9.61 -9.93 8.85
N ASP A 67 -10.54 -9.48 7.99
CA ASP A 67 -11.98 -9.66 8.16
C ASP A 67 -12.41 -11.11 7.85
N GLY A 68 -12.79 -11.83 8.91
CA GLY A 68 -13.23 -13.22 8.80
C GLY A 68 -14.50 -13.42 7.96
N SER A 69 -15.38 -12.42 7.89
CA SER A 69 -16.61 -12.51 7.10
C SER A 69 -16.32 -12.47 5.60
N ILE A 70 -15.38 -11.63 5.17
CA ILE A 70 -14.91 -11.53 3.78
C ILE A 70 -14.20 -12.83 3.39
N TYR A 71 -13.29 -13.32 4.25
CA TYR A 71 -12.60 -14.59 4.06
C TYR A 71 -13.57 -15.76 3.86
N GLU A 72 -14.54 -15.91 4.77
CA GLU A 72 -15.54 -16.97 4.68
C GLU A 72 -16.46 -16.80 3.46
N GLY A 73 -16.71 -15.56 3.03
CA GLY A 73 -17.37 -15.25 1.77
C GLY A 73 -16.61 -15.82 0.56
N MET A 74 -15.31 -15.55 0.48
CA MET A 74 -14.45 -16.06 -0.60
C MET A 74 -14.36 -17.59 -0.58
N ARG A 75 -14.19 -18.20 0.59
CA ARG A 75 -14.19 -19.67 0.73
C ARG A 75 -15.49 -20.30 0.23
N ARG A 76 -16.64 -19.74 0.61
CA ARG A 76 -17.93 -20.25 0.12
C ARG A 76 -18.07 -20.05 -1.37
N ALA A 77 -17.65 -18.90 -1.90
CA ALA A 77 -17.70 -18.61 -3.31
C ALA A 77 -16.91 -19.62 -4.15
N GLU A 78 -15.69 -19.97 -3.74
CA GLU A 78 -14.87 -21.00 -4.40
C GLU A 78 -15.53 -22.39 -4.43
N ALA A 79 -16.40 -22.70 -3.47
CA ALA A 79 -17.11 -23.98 -3.42
C ALA A 79 -18.35 -24.05 -4.33
N THR A 80 -18.74 -22.94 -4.97
CA THR A 80 -19.94 -22.88 -5.83
C THR A 80 -19.66 -23.34 -7.26
N LYS A 81 -20.71 -23.78 -7.97
CA LYS A 81 -20.60 -24.07 -9.43
C LYS A 81 -20.30 -22.81 -10.25
N ASP A 82 -20.75 -21.66 -9.76
CA ASP A 82 -20.56 -20.38 -10.44
C ASP A 82 -19.08 -19.99 -10.52
N PHE A 83 -18.28 -20.35 -9.50
CA PHE A 83 -16.83 -20.17 -9.53
C PHE A 83 -16.17 -20.89 -10.71
N ALA A 84 -16.56 -22.13 -11.00
CA ALA A 84 -16.02 -22.89 -12.13
C ALA A 84 -16.36 -22.22 -13.47
N SER A 85 -17.48 -21.50 -13.55
CA SER A 85 -17.93 -20.80 -14.76
C SER A 85 -17.25 -19.43 -14.99
N LEU A 86 -16.50 -18.92 -14.01
CA LEU A 86 -15.81 -17.63 -14.12
C LEU A 86 -14.67 -17.67 -15.17
N PRO A 87 -14.29 -16.51 -15.72
CA PRO A 87 -13.03 -16.34 -16.44
C PRO A 87 -11.83 -16.78 -15.59
N LEU A 88 -10.76 -17.21 -16.25
CA LEU A 88 -9.55 -17.70 -15.58
C LEU A 88 -8.99 -16.64 -14.62
N GLU A 89 -8.93 -15.40 -15.07
CA GLU A 89 -8.42 -14.25 -14.31
C GLU A 89 -9.21 -14.05 -13.02
N ALA A 90 -10.54 -14.06 -13.10
CA ALA A 90 -11.41 -13.87 -11.94
C ALA A 90 -11.26 -15.02 -10.92
N ARG A 91 -11.11 -16.27 -11.39
CA ARG A 91 -10.84 -17.41 -10.50
C ARG A 91 -9.49 -17.26 -9.79
N THR A 92 -8.46 -16.91 -10.56
CA THR A 92 -7.10 -16.72 -10.05
C THR A 92 -7.05 -15.60 -9.02
N VAL A 93 -7.69 -14.46 -9.29
CA VAL A 93 -7.76 -13.32 -8.35
C VAL A 93 -8.48 -13.72 -7.07
N LEU A 94 -9.67 -14.31 -7.15
CA LEU A 94 -10.42 -14.72 -5.95
C LEU A 94 -9.61 -15.70 -5.08
N HIS A 95 -8.97 -16.68 -5.73
CA HIS A 95 -8.14 -17.66 -5.05
C HIS A 95 -6.95 -17.02 -4.34
N HIS A 96 -6.20 -16.15 -5.04
CA HIS A 96 -5.05 -15.49 -4.45
C HIS A 96 -5.43 -14.49 -3.36
N MET A 97 -6.54 -13.77 -3.49
CA MET A 97 -7.06 -12.91 -2.43
C MET A 97 -7.33 -13.71 -1.15
N ARG A 98 -8.01 -14.86 -1.25
CA ARG A 98 -8.23 -15.75 -0.11
C ARG A 98 -6.90 -16.25 0.50
N VAL A 99 -5.98 -16.74 -0.34
CA VAL A 99 -4.68 -17.24 0.13
C VAL A 99 -3.84 -16.14 0.78
N SER A 100 -3.91 -14.89 0.30
CA SER A 100 -3.22 -13.76 0.92
C SER A 100 -3.67 -13.56 2.36
N MET A 101 -4.99 -13.61 2.62
CA MET A 101 -5.52 -13.52 3.98
C MET A 101 -4.98 -14.64 4.89
N GLU A 102 -4.79 -15.85 4.35
CA GLU A 102 -4.21 -16.98 5.10
C GLU A 102 -2.75 -16.73 5.46
N HIS A 103 -1.97 -16.18 4.54
CA HIS A 103 -0.59 -15.77 4.80
C HIS A 103 -0.49 -14.59 5.78
N GLU A 104 -1.46 -13.68 5.75
CA GLU A 104 -1.54 -12.52 6.65
C GLU A 104 -2.06 -12.87 8.04
N GLY A 105 -2.44 -14.13 8.29
CA GLY A 105 -2.81 -14.59 9.63
C GLY A 105 -4.29 -14.42 9.96
N ILE A 106 -5.18 -14.55 8.98
CA ILE A 106 -6.65 -14.53 9.19
C ILE A 106 -7.14 -15.51 10.26
N HIS A 107 -6.38 -16.59 10.50
CA HIS A 107 -6.68 -17.65 11.47
C HIS A 107 -6.17 -17.38 12.90
N LEU A 108 -5.44 -16.29 13.10
CA LEU A 108 -4.98 -15.87 14.42
C LEU A 108 -6.16 -15.44 15.31
N GLN A 109 -5.97 -15.48 16.63
CA GLN A 109 -6.95 -14.93 17.56
C GLN A 109 -6.98 -13.40 17.48
N ASP A 110 -8.09 -12.77 17.88
CA ASP A 110 -8.27 -11.31 17.75
C ASP A 110 -7.17 -10.49 18.46
N GLU A 111 -6.67 -10.98 19.61
CA GLU A 111 -5.55 -10.36 20.33
C GLU A 111 -4.24 -10.40 19.50
N GLU A 112 -3.97 -11.54 18.85
CA GLU A 112 -2.79 -11.73 18.01
C GLU A 112 -2.91 -10.92 16.70
N LYS A 113 -4.10 -10.84 16.11
CA LYS A 113 -4.40 -9.97 14.96
C LYS A 113 -4.14 -8.51 15.29
N GLY A 114 -4.65 -8.03 16.43
CA GLY A 114 -4.41 -6.66 16.89
C GLY A 114 -2.92 -6.37 17.08
N LYS A 115 -2.17 -7.33 17.63
CA LYS A 115 -0.71 -7.21 17.73
C LYS A 115 -0.02 -7.20 16.37
N CYS A 116 -0.47 -8.01 15.41
CA CYS A 116 0.08 -8.04 14.06
C CYS A 116 -0.13 -6.70 13.35
N LEU A 117 -1.34 -6.14 13.40
CA LEU A 117 -1.66 -4.82 12.84
C LEU A 117 -0.79 -3.70 13.44
N GLN A 118 -0.59 -3.69 14.76
CA GLN A 118 0.30 -2.73 15.42
C GLN A 118 1.76 -2.86 14.97
N LEU A 119 2.23 -4.09 14.72
CA LEU A 119 3.58 -4.33 14.23
C LEU A 119 3.75 -3.84 12.78
N LEU A 120 2.76 -4.10 11.92
CA LEU A 120 2.75 -3.63 10.52
C LEU A 120 2.73 -2.10 10.44
N GLU A 121 1.92 -1.44 11.27
CA GLU A 121 1.91 0.03 11.37
C GLU A 121 3.29 0.56 11.75
N ARG A 122 3.91 -0.02 12.79
CA ARG A 122 5.23 0.38 13.26
C ARG A 122 6.35 0.10 12.26
N GLU A 123 6.26 -0.99 11.50
CA GLU A 123 7.17 -1.31 10.40
C GLU A 123 7.11 -0.23 9.32
N GLN A 124 5.89 0.15 8.91
CA GLN A 124 5.67 1.17 7.89
C GLN A 124 6.25 2.53 8.31
N GLU A 125 6.00 2.93 9.56
CA GLU A 125 6.55 4.17 10.14
C GLU A 125 8.07 4.17 10.16
N LEU A 126 8.67 3.09 10.65
CA LEU A 126 10.11 2.96 10.76
C LEU A 126 10.76 2.99 9.37
N SER A 127 10.21 2.23 8.43
CA SER A 127 10.69 2.15 7.05
C SER A 127 10.69 3.53 6.39
N PHE A 128 9.60 4.27 6.53
CA PHE A 128 9.52 5.63 6.00
C PHE A 128 10.50 6.59 6.68
N GLY A 129 10.61 6.53 8.01
CA GLY A 129 11.55 7.36 8.78
C GLY A 129 13.01 7.13 8.38
N ILE A 130 13.40 5.89 8.07
CA ILE A 130 14.74 5.56 7.58
C ILE A 130 15.00 6.24 6.24
N VAL A 131 14.09 6.12 5.27
CA VAL A 131 14.23 6.74 3.94
C VAL A 131 14.33 8.27 4.05
N GLN A 132 13.49 8.89 4.88
CA GLN A 132 13.56 10.34 5.10
C GLN A 132 14.87 10.79 5.75
N ASN A 133 15.38 10.03 6.72
CA ASN A 133 16.66 10.33 7.36
C ASN A 133 17.82 10.20 6.38
N GLN A 134 17.80 9.19 5.50
CA GLN A 134 18.79 9.04 4.44
C GLN A 134 18.77 10.22 3.47
N GLU A 135 17.59 10.65 3.02
CA GLU A 135 17.44 11.81 2.13
C GLU A 135 17.90 13.12 2.79
N ARG A 136 17.58 13.33 4.07
CA ARG A 136 18.06 14.49 4.83
C ARG A 136 19.58 14.48 4.97
N ALA A 137 20.18 13.34 5.27
CA ALA A 137 21.63 13.20 5.37
C ALA A 137 22.30 13.49 4.01
N ARG A 138 21.74 12.97 2.91
CA ARG A 138 22.21 13.26 1.55
C ARG A 138 22.17 14.75 1.24
N ARG A 139 21.06 15.44 1.54
CA ARG A 139 20.94 16.89 1.34
C ARG A 139 21.95 17.67 2.17
N THR A 140 22.17 17.28 3.42
CA THR A 140 23.10 17.98 4.34
C THR A 140 24.55 17.78 3.92
N ALA A 141 24.93 16.58 3.49
CA ALA A 141 26.28 16.28 3.00
C ALA A 141 26.64 17.06 1.73
N VAL A 142 25.66 17.36 0.88
CA VAL A 142 25.85 18.15 -0.34
C VAL A 142 25.96 19.67 -0.05
N VAL A 143 25.36 20.17 1.04
CA VAL A 143 25.40 21.60 1.41
C VAL A 143 26.74 22.01 2.09
N GLY A 144 27.64 21.05 2.32
CA GLY A 144 28.94 21.29 2.96
C GLY A 144 30.10 21.56 2.01
N ALA A 145 30.26 22.81 1.55
CA ALA A 145 31.55 23.51 1.31
C ALA A 145 31.37 24.94 0.72
N ASP A 146 30.25 25.23 0.03
CA ASP A 146 30.18 26.37 -0.89
C ASP A 146 29.01 27.33 -0.62
N GLY A 147 28.06 26.96 0.24
CA GLY A 147 26.87 27.78 0.55
C GLY A 147 25.87 27.96 -0.60
N ASN A 148 26.06 27.32 -1.75
CA ASN A 148 25.13 27.42 -2.87
C ASN A 148 24.00 26.39 -2.75
N THR A 149 22.76 26.85 -2.93
CA THR A 149 21.52 26.06 -2.77
C THR A 149 20.82 25.79 -4.11
N GLU A 150 21.60 25.59 -5.17
CA GLU A 150 21.03 25.10 -6.42
C GLU A 150 20.88 23.58 -6.34
N GLY A 151 19.62 23.15 -6.45
CA GLY A 151 19.22 21.76 -6.29
C GLY A 151 20.02 20.82 -7.19
N LEU A 152 20.05 19.56 -6.73
CA LEU A 152 20.56 18.31 -7.30
C LEU A 152 20.60 18.18 -8.84
N TRP A 153 21.26 19.09 -9.54
CA TRP A 153 21.56 19.00 -10.95
C TRP A 153 23.07 18.92 -11.04
N MET A 154 23.59 17.79 -11.57
CA MET A 154 24.96 17.79 -12.06
C MET A 154 25.07 18.93 -13.08
N PRO A 155 26.04 19.84 -12.95
CA PRO A 155 26.34 20.79 -14.01
C PRO A 155 26.50 20.02 -15.32
N LEU A 156 25.82 20.44 -16.40
CA LEU A 156 25.92 19.75 -17.70
C LEU A 156 27.39 19.62 -18.17
N ASP A 157 28.23 20.56 -17.73
CA ASP A 157 29.67 20.57 -17.99
C ASP A 157 30.40 19.35 -17.39
N SER A 158 29.93 18.80 -16.26
CA SER A 158 30.48 17.58 -15.65
C SER A 158 30.13 16.30 -16.42
N VAL A 159 29.18 16.36 -17.37
CA VAL A 159 28.85 15.24 -18.27
C VAL A 159 29.83 15.17 -19.45
N GLY A 160 30.43 16.29 -19.86
CA GLY A 160 31.44 16.34 -20.92
C GLY A 160 32.71 15.59 -20.55
N GLU A 161 33.21 15.77 -19.32
CA GLU A 161 34.40 15.07 -18.82
C GLU A 161 34.19 13.56 -18.68
N ALA A 162 32.97 13.11 -18.36
CA ALA A 162 32.63 11.69 -18.25
C ALA A 162 32.47 10.99 -19.62
N LEU A 163 32.26 11.75 -20.70
CA LEU A 163 32.09 11.24 -22.06
C LEU A 163 33.31 11.42 -22.97
N GLY A 164 34.40 11.99 -22.44
CA GLY A 164 35.68 12.05 -23.15
C GLY A 164 35.62 12.80 -24.48
N GLN A 165 35.17 14.06 -24.46
CA GLN A 165 35.47 15.05 -25.50
C GLN A 165 36.17 16.25 -24.91
#